data_AF-A0A7S3N813-F1
#
_entry.id   AF-A0A7S3N813-F1
#
_cell.length_a   1.000
_cell.length_b   1.000
_cell.length_c   1.000
_cell.angle_alpha   90.00
_cell.angle_beta   90.00
_cell.angle_gamma   90.00
#
_symmetry.space_group_name_H-M   'P 1'
#
loop_
_entity.id
_entity.type
_entity.pdbx_description
1 polymer ?
#
loop_
_entity_poly.entity_id
_entity_poly.type
_entity_poly.pdbx_seq_one_letter_code
_entity_poly.pdbx_strand_id
1 'polypeptide(L)'
;DFFRHIRRKEYDALKDQHFEAVVHQLANKDRASISKVVTLIESQNHDHRLRADDLFQRLFKSYKQDHNNVALDKQLPTFRMGICGAPGSGKSSLIERVGMDLIKRGLKVAVL
;
A
#
# COMPACT_ATOMS: atom_id res chain seq x y z
N ASP A 1 19.10 26.01 -23.16
CA ASP A 1 18.47 25.48 -21.92
C ASP A 1 16.95 25.44 -21.87
N PHE A 2 16.21 25.83 -22.91
CA PHE A 2 14.73 25.82 -22.94
C PHE A 2 14.12 24.41 -23.14
N PHE A 3 14.64 23.63 -24.09
CA PHE A 3 14.15 22.27 -24.39
C PHE A 3 14.37 21.24 -23.27
N ARG A 4 15.34 21.47 -22.39
CA ARG A 4 15.59 20.62 -21.23
C ARG A 4 14.54 20.84 -20.13
N HIS A 5 14.07 22.07 -19.98
CA HIS A 5 13.02 22.44 -19.03
C HIS A 5 11.64 21.93 -19.47
N ILE A 6 11.31 22.01 -20.76
CA ILE A 6 10.04 21.48 -21.30
C ILE A 6 9.98 19.95 -21.13
N ARG A 7 11.04 19.22 -21.52
CA ARG A 7 11.09 17.76 -21.35
C ARG A 7 11.01 17.32 -19.89
N ARG A 8 11.55 18.11 -18.96
CA ARG A 8 11.46 17.80 -17.53
C ARG A 8 10.04 17.98 -17.01
N LYS A 9 9.35 19.06 -17.38
CA LYS A 9 7.93 19.27 -17.03
C LYS A 9 7.01 18.20 -17.62
N GLU A 10 7.19 17.82 -18.89
CA GLU A 10 6.42 16.72 -19.50
C GLU A 10 6.70 15.38 -18.81
N TYR A 11 7.95 15.11 -18.47
CA TYR A 11 8.35 13.89 -17.78
C TYR A 11 7.80 13.80 -16.35
N ASP A 12 7.79 14.93 -15.64
CA ASP A 12 7.19 15.02 -14.31
C ASP A 12 5.66 14.86 -14.38
N ALA A 13 4.99 15.49 -15.36
CA ALA A 13 3.54 15.33 -15.58
C ALA A 13 3.12 13.90 -15.94
N LEU A 14 3.90 13.19 -16.77
CA LEU A 14 3.69 11.77 -17.09
C LEU A 14 3.83 10.89 -15.85
N LYS A 15 4.78 11.23 -14.98
CA LYS A 15 4.99 10.54 -13.70
C LYS A 15 3.83 10.79 -12.74
N ASP A 16 3.30 12.01 -12.70
CA ASP A 16 2.15 12.35 -11.86
C ASP A 16 0.87 11.64 -12.35
N GLN A 17 0.63 11.57 -13.66
CA GLN A 17 -0.49 10.82 -14.22
C GLN A 17 -0.41 9.31 -13.92
N HIS A 18 0.79 8.72 -14.01
CA HIS A 18 1.01 7.33 -13.63
C HIS A 18 0.72 7.09 -12.14
N PHE A 19 1.09 8.06 -11.31
CA PHE A 19 0.89 8.00 -9.87
C PHE A 19 -0.60 8.07 -9.48
N GLU A 20 -1.37 8.98 -10.08
CA GLU A 20 -2.83 9.04 -9.90
C GLU A 20 -3.51 7.73 -10.35
N ALA A 21 -3.05 7.13 -11.44
CA ALA A 21 -3.56 5.85 -11.89
C ALA A 21 -3.34 4.74 -10.84
N VAL A 22 -2.17 4.73 -10.17
CA VAL A 22 -1.87 3.78 -9.09
C VAL A 22 -2.78 4.01 -7.87
N VAL A 23 -3.04 5.26 -7.49
CA VAL A 23 -3.98 5.59 -6.38
C VAL A 23 -5.38 5.07 -6.67
N HIS A 24 -5.87 5.31 -7.89
CA HIS A 24 -7.18 4.84 -8.32
C HIS A 24 -7.24 3.29 -8.39
N GLN A 25 -6.18 2.63 -8.85
CA GLN A 25 -6.09 1.17 -8.86
C GLN A 25 -6.12 0.58 -7.44
N LEU A 26 -5.42 1.19 -6.49
CA LEU A 26 -5.43 0.79 -5.08
C LEU A 26 -6.84 0.89 -4.47
N ALA A 27 -7.55 1.99 -4.71
CA ALA A 27 -8.93 2.18 -4.23
C ALA A 27 -9.87 1.09 -4.78
N ASN A 28 -9.62 0.64 -6.01
CA ASN A 28 -10.35 -0.46 -6.66
C ASN A 28 -9.84 -1.87 -6.29
N LYS A 29 -8.98 -1.99 -5.28
CA LYS A 29 -8.48 -3.27 -4.73
C LYS A 29 -7.63 -4.07 -5.73
N ASP A 30 -6.95 -3.40 -6.66
CA ASP A 30 -6.02 -4.05 -7.59
C ASP A 30 -4.75 -4.51 -6.85
N ARG A 31 -4.45 -5.81 -6.91
CA ARG A 31 -3.30 -6.39 -6.19
C ARG A 31 -1.95 -5.95 -6.77
N ALA A 32 -1.87 -5.74 -8.09
CA ALA A 32 -0.61 -5.36 -8.72
C ALA A 32 -0.18 -3.94 -8.31
N SER A 33 -1.15 -3.03 -8.13
CA SER A 33 -0.91 -1.68 -7.61
C SER A 33 -0.33 -1.69 -6.19
N ILE A 34 -0.75 -2.63 -5.32
CA ILE A 34 -0.21 -2.79 -3.96
C ILE A 34 1.30 -3.06 -4.00
N SER A 35 1.76 -3.99 -4.83
CA SER A 35 3.18 -4.32 -4.94
C SER A 35 4.02 -3.11 -5.37
N LYS A 36 3.57 -2.34 -6.38
CA LYS A 36 4.27 -1.12 -6.82
C LYS A 36 4.40 -0.09 -5.71
N VAL A 37 3.37 0.03 -4.90
CA VAL A 37 3.30 1.00 -3.81
C VAL A 37 4.19 0.59 -2.65
N VAL A 38 4.20 -0.70 -2.28
CA VAL A 38 5.15 -1.23 -1.28
C VAL A 38 6.59 -0.97 -1.75
N THR A 39 6.92 -1.27 -3.01
CA THR A 39 8.25 -0.98 -3.57
C THR A 39 8.59 0.52 -3.54
N LEU A 40 7.62 1.40 -3.81
CA LEU A 40 7.83 2.84 -3.73
C LEU A 40 8.14 3.29 -2.30
N ILE A 41 7.41 2.76 -1.32
CA ILE A 41 7.54 3.07 0.12
C ILE A 41 8.87 2.56 0.67
N GLU A 42 9.31 1.37 0.24
CA GLU A 42 10.58 0.76 0.66
C GLU A 42 11.81 1.41 -0.01
N SER A 43 11.61 2.25 -1.02
CA SER A 43 12.69 2.84 -1.78
C SER A 43 13.51 3.84 -0.95
N GLN A 44 14.84 3.71 -1.02
CA GLN A 44 15.77 4.65 -0.38
C GLN A 44 16.08 5.90 -1.23
N ASN A 45 15.51 6.01 -2.43
CA ASN A 45 15.69 7.19 -3.28
C ASN A 45 14.91 8.39 -2.69
N HIS A 46 15.55 9.56 -2.60
CA HIS A 46 14.93 10.77 -2.03
C HIS A 46 13.64 11.20 -2.74
N ASP A 47 13.64 11.20 -4.08
CA ASP A 47 12.47 11.58 -4.87
C ASP A 47 11.32 10.59 -4.68
N HIS A 48 11.64 9.30 -4.51
CA HIS A 48 10.65 8.26 -4.23
C HIS A 48 10.04 8.43 -2.84
N ARG A 49 10.83 8.75 -1.81
CA ARG A 49 10.32 9.02 -0.46
C ARG A 49 9.33 10.18 -0.44
N LEU A 50 9.66 11.30 -1.08
CA LEU A 50 8.76 12.46 -1.16
C LEU A 50 7.42 12.09 -1.81
N ARG A 51 7.44 11.26 -2.85
CA ARG A 51 6.23 10.76 -3.51
C ARG A 51 5.46 9.75 -2.67
N ALA A 52 6.15 8.88 -1.94
CA ALA A 52 5.52 7.94 -1.03
C ALA A 52 4.78 8.66 0.10
N ASP A 53 5.35 9.75 0.63
CA ASP A 53 4.70 10.56 1.65
C ASP A 53 3.43 11.23 1.13
N ASP A 54 3.45 11.81 -0.08
CA ASP A 54 2.26 12.36 -0.75
C ASP A 54 1.20 11.28 -0.99
N LEU A 55 1.63 10.09 -1.44
CA LEU A 55 0.74 8.94 -1.65
C LEU A 55 0.00 8.57 -0.37
N PHE A 56 0.74 8.41 0.73
CA PHE A 56 0.18 8.03 2.02
C PHE A 56 -0.85 9.04 2.51
N GLN A 57 -0.56 10.33 2.38
CA GLN A 57 -1.51 11.37 2.78
C GLN A 57 -2.81 11.29 1.99
N ARG A 58 -2.74 11.05 0.67
CA ARG A 58 -3.92 10.92 -0.21
C ARG A 58 -4.71 9.66 0.11
N LEU A 59 -4.05 8.51 0.25
CA LEU A 59 -4.70 7.25 0.61
C LEU A 59 -5.39 7.34 1.97
N PHE A 60 -4.75 7.98 2.95
CA PHE A 60 -5.33 8.17 4.28
C PHE A 60 -6.56 9.09 4.26
N LYS A 61 -6.54 10.15 3.44
CA LYS A 61 -7.71 11.02 3.22
C LYS A 61 -8.86 10.28 2.52
N SER A 62 -8.58 9.55 1.43
CA SER A 62 -9.59 8.73 0.73
C SER A 62 -10.22 7.71 1.67
N TYR A 63 -9.38 6.96 2.41
CA TYR A 63 -9.83 5.99 3.40
C TYR A 63 -10.75 6.63 4.46
N LYS A 64 -10.42 7.82 4.98
CA LYS A 64 -11.27 8.54 5.95
C LYS A 64 -12.62 8.96 5.37
N GLN A 65 -12.65 9.40 4.11
CA GLN A 65 -13.88 9.84 3.43
C GLN A 65 -14.82 8.67 3.13
N ASP A 66 -14.27 7.54 2.68
CA ASP A 66 -15.05 6.33 2.38
C ASP A 66 -15.59 5.65 3.65
N HIS A 67 -14.98 5.92 4.80
CA HIS A 67 -15.33 5.32 6.09
C HIS A 67 -15.84 6.35 7.11
N ASN A 68 -16.79 7.20 6.68
CA ASN A 68 -17.50 8.32 7.35
C ASN A 68 -17.91 8.24 8.85
N ASN A 69 -17.44 7.28 9.64
CA ASN A 69 -17.62 7.22 11.10
C ASN A 69 -16.55 6.39 11.83
N VAL A 70 -15.40 6.10 11.22
CA VAL A 70 -14.27 5.54 11.99
C VAL A 70 -13.53 6.71 12.64
N ALA A 71 -14.11 7.22 13.72
CA ALA A 71 -13.38 8.08 14.65
C ALA A 71 -12.03 7.42 14.93
N LEU A 72 -10.97 8.21 14.86
CA LEU A 72 -9.55 7.81 14.95
C LEU A 72 -9.16 7.04 16.23
N ASP A 73 -10.13 6.70 17.08
CA ASP A 73 -9.94 6.20 18.44
C ASP A 73 -10.31 4.72 18.66
N LYS A 74 -11.14 4.02 17.86
CA LYS A 74 -11.64 2.70 18.36
C LYS A 74 -11.58 1.42 17.53
N GLN A 75 -11.18 1.41 16.27
CA GLN A 75 -10.70 0.16 15.64
C GLN A 75 -10.13 0.41 14.25
N LEU A 76 -8.91 -0.08 14.00
CA LEU A 76 -8.47 -0.32 12.63
C LEU A 76 -9.43 -1.35 12.01
N PRO A 77 -9.82 -1.23 10.73
CA PRO A 77 -10.70 -2.19 10.06
C PRO A 77 -10.04 -3.56 9.83
N THR A 78 -8.82 -3.74 10.35
CA THR A 78 -7.95 -4.88 10.11
C THR A 78 -7.35 -5.31 11.43
N PHE A 79 -7.43 -6.60 11.73
CA PHE A 79 -6.72 -7.24 12.81
C PHE A 79 -5.27 -7.52 12.39
N ARG A 80 -4.29 -7.02 13.16
CA ARG A 80 -2.86 -7.15 12.87
C ARG A 80 -2.20 -8.07 13.91
N MET A 81 -1.52 -9.11 13.45
CA MET A 81 -0.85 -10.11 14.29
C MET A 81 0.60 -10.29 13.85
N GLY A 82 1.53 -10.22 14.80
CA GLY A 82 2.93 -10.59 14.58
C GLY A 82 3.17 -12.05 14.96
N ILE A 83 3.91 -12.78 14.14
CA ILE A 83 4.28 -14.19 14.38
C ILE A 83 5.80 -14.29 14.38
N CYS A 84 6.37 -14.73 15.50
CA CYS A 84 7.82 -14.83 15.71
C CYS A 84 8.21 -16.24 16.16
N GLY A 85 9.48 -16.62 15.96
CA GLY A 85 10.01 -17.92 16.38
C GLY A 85 11.29 -18.33 15.64
N ALA A 86 12.10 -19.18 16.26
CA ALA A 86 13.38 -19.66 15.72
C ALA A 86 13.25 -20.32 14.32
N PRO A 87 14.30 -20.39 13.49
CA PRO A 87 14.28 -21.18 12.25
C PRO A 87 13.80 -22.62 12.52
N GLY A 88 12.92 -23.16 11.67
CA GLY A 88 12.36 -24.51 11.86
C GLY A 88 11.19 -24.64 12.86
N SER A 89 10.80 -23.59 13.60
CA SER A 89 9.67 -23.62 14.56
C SER A 89 8.26 -23.81 13.96
N GLY A 90 8.14 -24.03 12.65
CA GLY A 90 6.85 -24.26 11.99
C GLY A 90 6.01 -23.00 11.69
N LYS A 91 6.59 -21.79 11.78
CA LYS A 91 5.89 -20.51 11.48
C LYS A 91 5.15 -20.53 10.14
N SER A 92 5.80 -20.97 9.07
CA SER A 92 5.19 -21.00 7.73
C SER A 92 3.98 -21.93 7.68
N SER A 93 4.07 -23.12 8.31
CA SER A 93 2.95 -24.06 8.40
C SER A 93 1.78 -23.49 9.22
N LEU A 94 2.08 -22.77 10.30
CA LEU A 94 1.05 -22.07 11.09
C LEU A 94 0.36 -20.98 10.25
N ILE A 95 1.14 -20.13 9.58
CA ILE A 95 0.65 -19.04 8.72
C ILE A 95 -0.25 -19.60 7.62
N GLU A 96 0.18 -20.66 6.94
CA GLU A 96 -0.60 -21.32 5.90
C GLU A 96 -1.92 -21.86 6.45
N ARG A 97 -1.88 -22.64 7.54
CA ARG A 97 -3.07 -23.25 8.13
C ARG A 97 -4.09 -22.20 8.57
N VAL A 98 -3.64 -21.20 9.32
CA VAL A 98 -4.50 -20.12 9.83
C VAL A 98 -5.01 -19.25 8.69
N GLY A 99 -4.14 -18.88 7.74
CA GLY A 99 -4.50 -18.10 6.56
C GLY A 99 -5.59 -18.76 5.73
N MET A 100 -5.46 -20.06 5.45
CA MET A 100 -6.46 -20.82 4.71
C MET A 100 -7.79 -20.95 5.46
N ASP A 101 -7.77 -21.06 6.79
CA ASP A 101 -9.00 -21.07 7.59
C ASP A 101 -9.72 -19.71 7.56
N LEU A 102 -8.99 -18.60 7.69
CA LEU A 102 -9.55 -17.25 7.62
C LEU A 102 -10.13 -16.95 6.22
N ILE A 103 -9.44 -17.36 5.15
CA ILE A 103 -9.93 -17.24 3.78
C ILE A 103 -11.23 -18.03 3.59
N LYS A 104 -11.31 -19.26 4.12
CA LYS A 104 -12.54 -20.07 4.08
C LYS A 104 -13.72 -19.40 4.79
N ARG A 105 -13.46 -18.59 5.82
CA ARG A 105 -14.46 -17.77 6.53
C ARG A 105 -14.85 -16.50 5.77
N GLY A 106 -14.30 -16.27 4.56
CA GLY A 106 -14.59 -15.09 3.74
C GLY A 106 -13.74 -13.86 4.07
N LEU A 107 -12.74 -13.99 4.94
CA LEU A 107 -11.84 -12.89 5.31
C LEU A 107 -10.72 -12.72 4.29
N LYS A 108 -10.20 -11.50 4.19
CA LYS A 108 -9.01 -11.18 3.38
C LYS A 108 -7.78 -11.20 4.26
N VAL A 109 -6.79 -11.98 3.88
CA VAL A 109 -5.53 -12.14 4.62
C VAL A 109 -4.39 -11.54 3.80
N ALA A 110 -3.51 -10.82 4.47
CA ALA A 110 -2.23 -10.37 3.94
C ALA A 110 -1.11 -10.88 4.84
N VAL A 111 -0.02 -11.36 4.22
CA VAL A 111 1.23 -11.74 4.90
C VAL A 111 2.31 -10.80 4.35
N LEU A 112 3.02 -10.13 5.25
CA LEU A 112 4.05 -9.12 4.94
C LEU A 112 5.43 -9.62 5.36
#